data_AF-A0A452VJ59-F1
#
_entry.id   AF-A0A452VJ59-F1
#
_cell.length_a   1.000
_cell.length_b   1.000
_cell.length_c   1.000
_cell.angle_alpha   90.00
_cell.angle_beta   90.00
_cell.angle_gamma   90.00
#
_symmetry.space_group_name_H-M   'P 1'
#
loop_
_entity.id
_entity.type
_entity.pdbx_description
1 polymer ?
#
loop_
_entity_poly.entity_id
_entity_poly.type
_entity_poly.pdbx_seq_one_letter_code
_entity_poly.pdbx_strand_id
1 'polypeptide(L)' 'MGKCRSARKLHSHRRDQMWHDKQYKKAHLGTALKANPFGGASLAKGIVLGKVGPEAKQPNSALRKYVRL' A
#
# COMPACT_ATOMS: atom_id res chain seq x y z
N MET A 1 36.77 -26.55 20.46
CA MET A 1 36.13 -25.80 19.35
C MET A 1 34.83 -25.16 19.84
N GLY A 2 34.79 -23.84 19.99
CA GLY A 2 33.64 -23.12 20.55
C GLY A 2 32.49 -22.97 19.55
N LYS A 3 31.26 -23.28 19.96
CA LYS A 3 30.04 -23.04 19.16
C LYS A 3 29.79 -21.53 19.01
N CYS A 4 29.82 -20.99 17.80
CA CYS A 4 29.41 -19.62 17.50
C CYS A 4 27.91 -19.43 17.76
N ARG A 5 27.54 -18.64 18.78
CA ARG A 5 26.15 -18.36 19.18
C ARG A 5 25.57 -17.11 18.47
N SER A 6 25.57 -17.08 17.13
CA SER A 6 25.20 -15.88 16.34
C SER A 6 23.76 -15.84 15.81
N ALA A 7 22.96 -16.89 16.00
CA ALA A 7 21.60 -16.99 15.44
C ALA A 7 20.66 -15.83 15.84
N ARG A 8 20.69 -15.40 17.10
CA ARG A 8 19.85 -14.29 17.61
C ARG A 8 20.15 -12.96 16.92
N LYS A 9 21.43 -12.71 16.63
CA LYS A 9 21.88 -11.50 15.92
C LYS A 9 21.35 -11.50 14.49
N LEU A 10 21.48 -12.62 13.77
CA LEU A 10 20.97 -12.77 12.41
C LEU A 10 19.46 -12.58 12.33
N HIS A 11 18.71 -13.14 13.27
CA HIS A 11 17.25 -12.98 13.33
C HIS A 11 16.83 -11.53 13.56
N SER A 12 17.46 -10.83 14.52
CA SER A 12 17.14 -9.42 14.80
C SER A 12 17.49 -8.53 13.62
N HIS A 13 18.68 -8.73 13.04
CA HIS A 13 19.10 -7.99 11.85
C HIS A 13 18.13 -8.18 10.67
N ARG A 14 17.63 -9.40 10.45
CA ARG A 14 16.61 -9.64 9.42
C ARG A 14 15.32 -8.90 9.71
N ARG A 15 14.84 -8.86 10.96
CA ARG A 15 13.63 -8.09 11.32
C ARG A 15 13.81 -6.60 11.02
N ASP A 16 14.97 -6.03 11.33
CA ASP A 16 15.27 -4.64 11.03
C ASP A 16 15.30 -4.38 9.51
N GLN A 17 15.92 -5.29 8.75
CA GLN A 17 15.94 -5.23 7.29
C GLN A 17 14.55 -5.36 6.66
N MET A 18 13.65 -6.19 7.21
CA MET A 18 12.30 -6.38 6.69
C MET A 18 11.47 -5.09 6.74
N TRP A 19 11.75 -4.18 7.67
CA TRP A 19 11.12 -2.87 7.66
C TRP A 19 11.51 -2.04 6.44
N HIS A 20 12.56 -2.33 5.68
CA HIS A 20 12.83 -1.63 4.41
C HIS A 20 11.98 -2.16 3.25
N ASP A 21 11.41 -3.35 3.39
CA ASP A 21 10.50 -3.92 2.40
C ASP A 21 9.13 -3.22 2.44
N LYS A 22 8.66 -2.81 1.25
CA LYS A 22 7.41 -2.04 1.11
C LYS A 22 6.18 -2.90 1.40
N GLN A 23 6.19 -4.19 1.05
CA GLN A 23 5.05 -5.08 1.27
C GLN A 23 4.93 -5.41 2.76
N TYR A 24 6.05 -5.74 3.40
CA TYR A 24 6.12 -5.97 4.84
C TYR A 24 5.62 -4.76 5.62
N LYS A 25 6.10 -3.56 5.29
CA LYS A 25 5.62 -2.29 5.89
C LYS A 25 4.11 -2.12 5.74
N LYS A 26 3.56 -2.29 4.54
CA LYS A 26 2.11 -2.12 4.30
C LYS A 26 1.26 -3.09 5.11
N ALA A 27 1.71 -4.33 5.25
CA ALA A 27 1.01 -5.35 6.04
C ALA A 27 1.07 -5.05 7.55
N HIS A 28 2.21 -4.61 8.06
CA HIS A 28 2.44 -4.47 9.51
C HIS A 28 2.10 -3.08 10.07
N LEU A 29 2.01 -2.03 9.24
CA LEU A 29 1.63 -0.67 9.68
C LEU A 29 0.11 -0.43 9.69
N GLY A 30 -0.70 -1.42 9.29
CA GLY A 30 -2.17 -1.27 9.25
C GLY A 30 -2.66 -0.24 8.21
N THR A 31 -1.83 0.12 7.23
CA THR A 31 -2.16 1.13 6.21
C THR A 31 -3.43 0.75 5.42
N ALA A 32 -3.65 -0.55 5.22
CA ALA A 32 -4.84 -1.08 4.54
C ALA A 32 -6.15 -0.77 5.28
N LEU A 33 -6.14 -0.57 6.59
CA LEU A 33 -7.34 -0.24 7.38
C LEU A 33 -7.50 1.28 7.54
N LYS A 34 -6.39 2.00 7.70
CA LYS A 34 -6.42 3.44 8.02
C LYS A 34 -6.53 4.35 6.81
N ALA A 35 -5.86 4.02 5.70
CA ALA A 35 -5.68 4.93 4.56
C ALA A 35 -6.32 4.43 3.26
N ASN A 36 -6.68 3.15 3.19
CA ASN A 36 -7.37 2.61 2.02
C ASN A 36 -8.85 3.01 2.07
N PRO A 37 -9.42 3.65 1.03
CA PRO A 37 -10.84 3.98 0.98
C PRO A 37 -11.77 2.75 1.03
N PHE A 38 -11.27 1.55 0.69
CA PHE A 38 -12.02 0.29 0.84
C PHE A 38 -11.92 -0.32 2.24
N GLY A 39 -11.13 0.27 3.15
CA GLY A 39 -10.95 -0.25 4.52
C GLY A 39 -10.40 -1.67 4.61
N GLY A 40 -9.71 -2.15 3.57
CA GLY A 40 -9.17 -3.52 3.49
C GLY A 40 -10.10 -4.55 2.83
N ALA A 41 -11.30 -4.15 2.41
CA ALA A 41 -12.21 -5.00 1.63
C ALA A 41 -11.86 -5.01 0.14
N SER A 42 -12.38 -6.01 -0.59
CA SER A 42 -12.23 -6.12 -2.05
C SER A 42 -13.12 -5.14 -2.82
N LEU A 43 -14.28 -4.78 -2.28
CA LEU A 43 -15.28 -3.92 -2.91
C LEU A 43 -15.95 -3.01 -1.86
N ALA A 44 -16.42 -1.84 -2.28
CA ALA A 44 -17.29 -0.98 -1.49
C ALA A 44 -18.41 -0.39 -2.36
N LYS A 45 -19.53 -0.02 -1.72
CA LYS A 45 -20.61 0.75 -2.34
C LYS A 45 -20.49 2.22 -1.91
N GLY A 46 -20.82 3.13 -2.80
CA GLY A 46 -20.83 4.59 -2.57
C GLY A 46 -21.95 5.26 -3.36
N ILE A 47 -22.21 6.54 -3.08
CA ILE A 47 -23.30 7.31 -3.70
C ILE A 47 -22.67 8.37 -4.60
N VAL A 48 -23.18 8.51 -5.82
CA VAL A 48 -22.64 9.48 -6.77
C VAL A 48 -22.87 10.91 -6.29
N LEU A 49 -21.79 11.68 -6.15
CA LEU A 49 -21.83 13.10 -5.83
C LEU A 49 -21.75 13.98 -7.08
N GLY A 50 -21.02 13.56 -8.12
CA GLY A 50 -20.88 14.35 -9.34
C GLY A 50 -19.98 13.72 -10.40
N LYS A 51 -20.13 14.19 -11.65
CA LYS A 51 -19.33 13.77 -12.80
C LYS A 51 -18.08 14.65 -12.94
N VAL A 52 -16.94 14.04 -13.27
CA VAL A 52 -15.65 14.74 -13.43
C VAL A 52 -14.99 14.30 -14.74
N GLY A 53 -14.34 15.22 -15.43
CA GLY A 53 -13.62 14.96 -16.69
C GLY A 53 -12.14 15.37 -16.62
N PRO A 54 -11.28 14.69 -15.83
CA PRO A 54 -9.85 14.98 -15.85
C PRO A 54 -9.23 14.63 -17.21
N GLU A 55 -8.31 15.49 -17.65
CA GLU A 55 -7.49 15.25 -18.85
C GLU A 55 -6.53 14.07 -18.63
N ALA A 56 -6.25 13.33 -19.69
CA ALA A 56 -5.26 12.28 -19.68
C ALA A 56 -3.85 12.85 -19.42
N LYS A 57 -2.97 12.03 -18.84
CA LYS A 57 -1.56 12.40 -18.73
C LYS A 57 -0.95 12.49 -20.13
N GLN A 58 -0.16 13.53 -20.35
CA GLN A 58 0.66 13.72 -21.55
C GLN A 58 1.46 12.45 -21.85
N PRO A 59 1.64 12.06 -23.14
CA PRO A 59 1.39 12.85 -24.36
C PRO A 59 -0.03 12.74 -24.95
N ASN A 60 -0.99 12.15 -24.22
CA ASN A 60 -2.36 11.97 -24.74
C ASN A 60 -3.24 13.20 -24.47
N SER A 61 -4.14 13.54 -25.39
CA SER A 61 -5.00 14.74 -25.33
C SER A 61 -6.49 14.48 -25.04
N ALA A 62 -6.84 13.31 -24.49
CA ALA A 62 -8.23 12.91 -24.26
C ALA A 62 -8.75 13.28 -22.86
N LEU A 63 -10.05 13.62 -22.76
CA LEU A 63 -10.76 13.75 -21.48
C LEU A 63 -11.33 12.40 -21.02
N ARG A 64 -11.10 12.00 -19.77
CA ARG A 64 -11.58 10.74 -19.20
C ARG A 64 -12.86 10.96 -18.38
N LYS A 65 -13.92 10.19 -18.67
CA LYS A 65 -15.17 10.25 -17.92
C LYS A 65 -15.03 9.53 -16.56
N TYR A 66 -15.10 10.26 -15.46
CA TYR A 66 -15.06 9.73 -14.10
C TYR A 66 -16.23 10.26 -13.24
N VAL A 67 -16.43 9.64 -12.08
CA VAL A 67 -17.48 10.00 -11.11
C VAL A 67 -16.85 10.04 -9.72
N ARG A 68 -17.21 11.05 -8.92
CA ARG A 68 -16.94 11.05 -7.48
C ARG A 68 -18.07 10.33 -6.76
N LEU A 69 -17.71 9.27 -6.04
CA LEU A 69 -18.58 8.47 -5.18
C LEU A 69 -18.48 8.92 -3.72
#